data_AF-A2FR58-F1
#
_entry.id   AF-A2FR58-F1
#
_cell.length_a   1.000
_cell.length_b   1.000
_cell.length_c   1.000
_cell.angle_alpha   90.00
_cell.angle_beta   90.00
_cell.angle_gamma   90.00
#
_symmetry.space_group_name_H-M   'P 1'
#
loop_
_entity.id
_entity.type
_entity.pdbx_description
1 polymer ?
#
loop_
_entity_poly.entity_id
_entity_poly.type
_entity_poly.pdbx_seq_one_letter_code
_entity_poly.pdbx_strand_id
1 'polypeptide(L)'
;MSSPELVASEEYQDLSNNKPNETFEYPDQATKAILGVNSSNILEISSQIIEFIKTNKISIQMTLYLIDSFSKIRLKNIEFFAELYQMISNKFSCNIKPNNNSLANLLHYKGFIFENFRPNQKQEKIINLFSKGSPLYYIAWDKIDELKNTYPNFDTNKEIKGMTPLDCAIKYGSELCFNFLKNMGAKYTNNSSIYAIQNGNKNIFMQMIDDGQTFDNMIHTALEYHNIEIAEYLKSNFGQHLDSIADCMHFGNFDIASYLLTNGSDVNRIYNFFLFMSFIVLQNSLSYYIDCCLNAFFFFSYLLLFYEIPFS
;
A
#
# COMPACT_ATOMS: atom_id res chain seq x y z
N MET A 1 -16.57 -35.72 19.21
CA MET A 1 -15.93 -34.58 18.53
C MET A 1 -14.91 -35.18 17.59
N SER A 2 -15.24 -35.20 16.31
CA SER A 2 -14.43 -35.81 15.26
C SER A 2 -13.26 -34.88 14.96
N SER A 3 -12.03 -35.40 15.03
CA SER A 3 -10.82 -34.70 14.59
C SER A 3 -10.99 -34.30 13.12
N PRO A 4 -10.63 -33.07 12.70
CA PRO A 4 -10.59 -32.74 11.29
C PRO A 4 -9.50 -33.60 10.63
N GLU A 5 -9.86 -34.30 9.56
CA GLU A 5 -8.90 -34.93 8.66
C GLU A 5 -8.00 -33.83 8.06
N LEU A 6 -6.69 -33.97 8.27
CA LEU A 6 -5.66 -33.13 7.67
C LEU A 6 -5.72 -33.29 6.15
N VAL A 7 -6.26 -32.27 5.48
CA VAL A 7 -6.15 -32.09 4.03
C VAL A 7 -4.66 -32.09 3.68
N ALA A 8 -4.29 -32.85 2.64
CA ALA A 8 -2.91 -33.00 2.18
C ALA A 8 -2.20 -31.64 2.12
N SER A 9 -1.06 -31.55 2.80
CA SER A 9 -0.22 -30.36 2.82
C SER A 9 0.23 -30.04 1.39
N GLU A 10 -0.43 -29.09 0.75
CA GLU A 10 0.20 -28.34 -0.33
C GLU A 10 1.56 -27.87 0.20
N GLU A 11 2.66 -28.21 -0.49
CA GLU A 11 3.98 -27.71 -0.14
C GLU A 11 3.89 -26.18 -0.03
N TYR A 12 4.06 -25.67 1.19
CA TYR A 12 3.99 -24.23 1.47
C TYR A 12 5.15 -23.54 0.77
N GLN A 13 4.93 -23.12 -0.47
CA GLN A 13 5.88 -22.32 -1.21
C GLN A 13 5.92 -20.93 -0.61
N ASP A 14 7.12 -20.54 -0.16
CA ASP A 14 7.47 -19.26 0.40
C ASP A 14 7.21 -18.14 -0.63
N LEU A 15 6.37 -17.16 -0.30
CA LEU A 15 6.00 -16.10 -1.26
C LEU A 15 7.17 -15.15 -1.49
N SER A 16 8.01 -14.96 -0.48
CA SER A 16 9.15 -14.03 -0.46
C SER A 16 10.29 -14.43 -1.39
N ASN A 17 10.37 -15.72 -1.74
CA ASN A 17 11.46 -16.29 -2.54
C ASN A 17 11.10 -16.51 -4.02
N ASN A 18 9.90 -16.12 -4.45
CA ASN A 18 9.49 -16.31 -5.84
C ASN A 18 10.13 -15.26 -6.74
N LYS A 19 10.95 -15.71 -7.68
CA LYS A 19 11.43 -14.84 -8.76
C LYS A 19 10.24 -14.51 -9.69
N PRO A 20 9.90 -13.22 -9.90
CA PRO A 20 8.87 -12.85 -10.87
C PRO A 20 9.25 -13.34 -12.27
N ASN A 21 8.24 -13.62 -13.10
CA ASN A 21 8.46 -13.87 -14.52
C ASN A 21 9.09 -12.64 -15.20
N GLU A 22 9.63 -12.83 -16.41
CA GLU A 22 10.34 -11.77 -17.14
C GLU A 22 9.50 -10.50 -17.34
N THR A 23 8.18 -10.63 -17.50
CA THR A 23 7.26 -9.49 -17.65
C THR A 23 7.15 -8.65 -16.37
N PHE A 24 7.24 -9.27 -15.20
CA PHE A 24 7.11 -8.60 -13.90
C PHE A 24 8.44 -8.23 -13.24
N GLU A 25 9.58 -8.67 -13.79
CA GLU A 25 10.89 -8.46 -13.19
C GLU A 25 11.20 -6.99 -12.91
N TYR A 26 11.06 -6.10 -13.90
CA TYR A 26 11.34 -4.67 -13.72
C TYR A 26 10.27 -3.91 -12.93
N PRO A 27 8.95 -4.16 -13.14
CA PRO A 27 7.89 -3.69 -12.24
C PRO A 27 8.12 -4.01 -10.76
N ASP A 28 8.51 -5.25 -10.46
CA ASP A 28 8.79 -5.71 -9.10
C ASP A 28 10.01 -5.00 -8.50
N GLN A 29 11.11 -4.93 -9.25
CA GLN A 29 12.31 -4.19 -8.84
C GLN A 29 12.01 -2.71 -8.58
N ALA A 30 11.25 -2.06 -9.47
CA ALA A 30 10.85 -0.67 -9.30
C ALA A 30 9.98 -0.48 -8.06
N THR A 31 9.02 -1.38 -7.81
CA THR A 31 8.16 -1.35 -6.63
C THR A 31 8.97 -1.45 -5.35
N LYS A 32 9.85 -2.45 -5.24
CA LYS A 32 10.73 -2.65 -4.08
C LYS A 32 11.64 -1.44 -3.84
N ALA A 33 12.22 -0.88 -4.91
CA ALA A 33 13.04 0.32 -4.84
C ALA A 33 12.23 1.55 -4.34
N ILE A 34 11.07 1.83 -4.93
CA ILE A 34 10.23 2.98 -4.56
C ILE A 34 9.75 2.84 -3.11
N LEU A 35 9.29 1.65 -2.70
CA LEU A 35 8.81 1.40 -1.34
C LEU A 35 9.91 1.61 -0.28
N GLY A 36 11.16 1.28 -0.62
CA GLY A 36 12.34 1.43 0.22
C GLY A 36 12.98 2.82 0.22
N VAL A 37 12.35 3.82 -0.40
CA VAL A 37 12.94 5.17 -0.53
C VAL A 37 13.07 5.87 0.83
N ASN A 38 14.25 6.45 1.06
CA ASN A 38 14.59 7.23 2.24
C ASN A 38 15.70 8.25 1.91
N SER A 39 16.11 9.04 2.90
CA SER A 39 17.12 10.10 2.74
C SER A 39 18.49 9.62 2.25
N SER A 40 18.86 8.36 2.48
CA SER A 40 20.19 7.83 2.15
C SER A 40 20.29 7.29 0.72
N ASN A 41 19.18 6.84 0.14
CA ASN A 41 19.17 6.11 -1.14
C ASN A 41 18.33 6.78 -2.24
N ILE A 42 17.68 7.92 -1.97
CA ILE A 42 16.77 8.56 -2.93
C ILE A 42 17.44 8.89 -4.28
N LEU A 43 18.70 9.33 -4.28
CA LEU A 43 19.43 9.65 -5.51
C LEU A 43 19.72 8.39 -6.34
N GLU A 44 20.12 7.30 -5.70
CA GLU A 44 20.37 6.00 -6.34
C GLU A 44 19.08 5.44 -6.93
N ILE A 45 18.01 5.36 -6.12
CA ILE A 45 16.69 4.90 -6.55
C ILE A 45 16.18 5.74 -7.71
N SER A 46 16.28 7.07 -7.62
CA SER A 46 15.83 7.94 -8.72
C SER A 46 16.58 7.64 -10.02
N SER A 47 17.89 7.38 -9.95
CA SER A 47 18.71 7.08 -11.12
C SER A 47 18.33 5.73 -11.73
N GLN A 48 18.13 4.71 -10.88
CA GLN A 48 17.67 3.38 -11.30
C GLN A 48 16.30 3.44 -12.00
N ILE A 49 15.33 4.13 -11.39
CA ILE A 49 13.98 4.27 -11.95
C ILE A 49 14.00 5.06 -13.28
N ILE A 50 14.79 6.14 -13.36
CA ILE A 50 14.96 6.90 -14.60
C ILE A 50 15.54 6.00 -15.71
N GLU A 51 16.47 5.12 -15.38
CA GLU A 51 17.04 4.18 -16.35
C GLU A 51 16.02 3.14 -16.81
N PHE A 52 15.21 2.60 -15.91
CA PHE A 52 14.11 1.70 -16.27
C PHE A 52 13.11 2.37 -17.22
N ILE A 53 12.77 3.65 -17.00
CA ILE A 53 11.88 4.40 -17.88
C ILE A 53 12.53 4.65 -19.25
N LYS A 54 13.80 5.10 -19.28
CA LYS A 54 14.52 5.37 -20.54
C LYS A 54 14.67 4.14 -21.43
N THR A 55 14.87 2.99 -20.81
CA THR A 55 15.01 1.70 -21.50
C THR A 55 13.68 1.03 -21.79
N ASN A 56 12.55 1.72 -21.56
CA ASN A 56 11.18 1.23 -21.74
C ASN A 56 10.86 -0.05 -20.97
N LYS A 57 11.56 -0.31 -19.86
CA LYS A 57 11.31 -1.45 -18.98
C LYS A 57 10.08 -1.25 -18.10
N ILE A 58 9.79 0.01 -17.77
CA ILE A 58 8.56 0.45 -17.11
C ILE A 58 8.10 1.79 -17.71
N SER A 59 6.82 2.12 -17.61
CA SER A 59 6.31 3.42 -18.04
C SER A 59 6.45 4.48 -16.94
N ILE A 60 6.50 5.75 -17.33
CA ILE A 60 6.48 6.86 -16.38
C ILE A 60 5.16 6.91 -15.61
N GLN A 61 4.02 6.62 -16.26
CA GLN A 61 2.70 6.64 -15.63
C GLN A 61 2.61 5.60 -14.52
N MET A 62 3.10 4.39 -14.77
CA MET A 62 3.17 3.32 -13.78
C MET A 62 4.03 3.75 -12.58
N THR A 63 5.19 4.34 -12.84
CA THR A 63 6.10 4.82 -11.80
C THR A 63 5.44 5.88 -10.92
N LEU A 64 4.82 6.90 -11.52
CA LEU A 64 4.14 7.96 -10.78
C LEU A 64 2.92 7.45 -10.02
N TYR A 65 2.21 6.46 -10.58
CA TYR A 65 1.13 5.76 -9.91
C TYR A 65 1.61 5.01 -8.65
N LEU A 66 2.70 4.25 -8.75
CA LEU A 66 3.28 3.54 -7.60
C LEU A 66 3.71 4.52 -6.49
N ILE A 67 4.37 5.63 -6.85
CA ILE A 67 4.74 6.68 -5.89
C ILE A 67 3.49 7.29 -5.23
N ASP A 68 2.45 7.60 -6.01
CA ASP A 68 1.19 8.12 -5.48
C ASP A 68 0.52 7.12 -4.52
N SER A 69 0.44 5.85 -4.88
CA SER A 69 -0.13 4.79 -4.05
C SER A 69 0.68 4.59 -2.76
N PHE A 70 2.01 4.47 -2.83
CA PHE A 70 2.85 4.26 -1.65
C PHE A 70 2.87 5.45 -0.71
N SER A 71 2.74 6.66 -1.26
CA SER A 71 2.62 7.88 -0.44
C SER A 71 1.35 7.90 0.44
N LYS A 72 0.30 7.13 0.10
CA LYS A 72 -0.92 7.00 0.92
C LYS A 72 -0.72 6.08 2.11
N ILE A 73 0.02 4.99 1.92
CA ILE A 73 0.24 3.96 2.95
C ILE A 73 1.42 4.28 3.86
N ARG A 74 2.49 4.93 3.36
CA ARG A 74 3.71 5.25 4.10
C ARG A 74 3.80 6.75 4.42
N LEU A 75 2.83 7.25 5.20
CA LEU A 75 2.68 8.68 5.50
C LEU A 75 3.93 9.33 6.13
N LYS A 76 4.72 8.59 6.94
CA LYS A 76 5.98 9.08 7.54
C LYS A 76 7.06 9.43 6.51
N ASN A 77 6.96 8.85 5.31
CA ASN A 77 7.95 8.96 4.25
C ASN A 77 7.45 9.87 3.11
N ILE A 78 6.33 10.58 3.30
CA ILE A 78 5.68 11.36 2.23
C ILE A 78 6.59 12.42 1.60
N GLU A 79 7.54 12.98 2.35
CA GLU A 79 8.53 13.91 1.83
C GLU A 79 9.47 13.26 0.81
N PHE A 80 9.93 12.03 1.09
CA PHE A 80 10.79 11.27 0.18
C PHE A 80 10.05 10.90 -1.10
N PHE A 81 8.77 10.52 -1.00
CA PHE A 81 7.93 10.29 -2.18
C PHE A 81 7.73 11.56 -2.99
N ALA A 82 7.52 12.73 -2.35
CA ALA A 82 7.40 14.00 -3.05
C ALA A 82 8.68 14.40 -3.79
N GLU A 83 9.84 14.14 -3.18
CA GLU A 83 11.15 14.39 -3.81
C GLU A 83 11.39 13.43 -4.99
N LEU A 84 11.15 12.12 -4.82
CA LEU A 84 11.29 11.14 -5.88
C LEU A 84 10.35 11.45 -7.06
N TYR A 85 9.09 11.79 -6.77
CA TYR A 85 8.10 12.21 -7.76
C TYR A 85 8.58 13.43 -8.54
N GLN A 86 9.10 14.45 -7.85
CA GLN A 86 9.64 15.67 -8.45
C GLN A 86 10.85 15.38 -9.36
N MET A 87 11.79 14.56 -8.91
CA MET A 87 12.99 14.21 -9.69
C MET A 87 12.62 13.53 -11.01
N ILE A 88 11.74 12.53 -10.95
CA ILE A 88 11.25 11.80 -12.13
C ILE A 88 10.45 12.75 -13.04
N SER A 89 9.54 13.54 -12.47
CA SER A 89 8.68 14.43 -13.24
C SER A 89 9.47 15.51 -13.99
N ASN A 90 10.47 16.10 -13.34
CA ASN A 90 11.37 17.07 -13.97
C ASN A 90 12.20 16.42 -15.09
N LYS A 91 12.70 15.20 -14.87
CA LYS A 91 13.54 14.49 -15.85
C LYS A 91 12.83 14.24 -17.17
N PHE A 92 11.53 13.95 -17.11
CA PHE A 92 10.71 13.62 -18.29
C PHE A 92 9.72 14.73 -18.67
N SER A 93 9.82 15.89 -18.03
CA SER A 93 8.94 17.05 -18.26
C SER A 93 7.44 16.71 -18.18
N CYS A 94 7.05 15.85 -17.23
CA CYS A 94 5.64 15.51 -17.02
C CYS A 94 5.04 16.30 -15.85
N ASN A 95 3.75 16.61 -15.96
CA ASN A 95 3.00 17.37 -14.97
C ASN A 95 1.66 16.70 -14.66
N ILE A 96 1.73 15.44 -14.23
CA ILE A 96 0.55 14.67 -13.83
C ILE A 96 0.29 14.96 -12.36
N LYS A 97 -0.95 15.29 -11.99
CA LYS A 97 -1.33 15.51 -10.59
C LYS A 97 -1.52 14.16 -9.89
N PRO A 98 -0.87 13.88 -8.75
CA PRO A 98 -1.17 12.67 -7.98
C PRO A 98 -2.58 12.73 -7.36
N ASN A 99 -3.16 11.56 -7.06
CA ASN A 99 -4.46 11.47 -6.41
C ASN A 99 -4.37 11.66 -4.89
N ASN A 100 -3.22 11.37 -4.28
CA ASN A 100 -2.98 11.69 -2.88
C ASN A 100 -2.86 13.21 -2.70
N ASN A 101 -3.88 13.80 -2.08
CA ASN A 101 -3.93 15.24 -1.81
C ASN A 101 -2.71 15.75 -1.01
N SER A 102 -2.21 14.96 -0.06
CA SER A 102 -1.04 15.33 0.74
C SER A 102 0.22 15.43 -0.14
N LEU A 103 0.40 14.46 -1.05
CA LEU A 103 1.50 14.47 -2.02
C LEU A 103 1.36 15.63 -3.00
N ALA A 104 0.15 15.88 -3.54
CA ALA A 104 -0.14 16.98 -4.44
C ALA A 104 0.14 18.35 -3.79
N ASN A 105 -0.27 18.53 -2.53
CA ASN A 105 0.01 19.73 -1.75
C ASN A 105 1.53 19.96 -1.58
N LEU A 106 2.30 18.92 -1.25
CA LEU A 106 3.76 19.03 -1.11
C LEU A 106 4.45 19.38 -2.43
N LEU A 107 4.04 18.74 -3.53
CA LEU A 107 4.55 19.06 -4.86
C LEU A 107 4.24 20.51 -5.25
N HIS A 108 3.05 21.01 -4.90
CA HIS A 108 2.70 22.42 -5.11
C HIS A 108 3.62 23.38 -4.35
N TYR A 109 3.90 23.11 -3.08
CA TYR A 109 4.87 23.89 -2.31
C TYR A 109 6.31 23.79 -2.85
N LYS A 110 6.62 22.71 -3.59
CA LYS A 110 7.88 22.52 -4.33
C LYS A 110 7.89 23.16 -5.73
N GLY A 111 6.84 23.90 -6.12
CA GLY A 111 6.77 24.66 -7.36
C GLY A 111 5.97 24.01 -8.49
N PHE A 112 5.36 22.84 -8.29
CA PHE A 112 4.46 22.26 -9.30
C PHE A 112 3.12 23.01 -9.35
N ILE A 113 2.65 23.28 -10.57
CA ILE A 113 1.35 23.91 -10.81
C ILE A 113 0.49 22.90 -11.55
N PHE A 114 -0.53 22.38 -10.86
CA PHE A 114 -1.52 21.51 -11.46
C PHE A 114 -2.77 22.33 -11.80
N GLU A 115 -3.36 22.04 -12.96
CA GLU A 115 -4.58 22.72 -13.40
C GLU A 115 -5.71 22.54 -12.38
N ASN A 116 -6.43 23.63 -12.08
CA ASN A 116 -7.57 23.64 -11.15
C ASN A 116 -7.26 23.14 -9.72
N PHE A 117 -5.99 23.07 -9.33
CA PHE A 117 -5.58 22.65 -8.00
C PHE A 117 -5.17 23.85 -7.15
N ARG A 118 -5.65 23.88 -5.90
CA ARG A 118 -5.19 24.82 -4.88
C ARG A 118 -4.85 24.04 -3.61
N PRO A 119 -3.71 24.32 -2.96
CA PRO A 119 -3.35 23.60 -1.76
C PRO A 119 -4.35 23.89 -0.63
N ASN A 120 -4.84 22.85 0.02
CA ASN A 120 -5.84 22.96 1.10
C ASN A 120 -5.27 22.67 2.50
N GLN A 121 -4.00 22.28 2.60
CA GLN A 121 -3.32 22.00 3.86
C GLN A 121 -1.94 22.68 3.88
N LYS A 122 -1.56 23.23 5.03
CA LYS A 122 -0.22 23.79 5.23
C LYS A 122 0.84 22.67 5.18
N GLN A 123 1.98 22.96 4.55
CA GLN A 123 3.11 22.03 4.45
C GLN A 123 3.49 21.37 5.78
N GLU A 124 3.60 22.14 6.87
CA GLU A 124 3.94 21.61 8.20
C GLU A 124 2.95 20.56 8.70
N LYS A 125 1.65 20.70 8.41
CA LYS A 125 0.62 19.71 8.79
C LYS A 125 0.66 18.44 7.96
N ILE A 126 1.25 18.50 6.77
CA ILE A 126 1.39 17.33 5.89
C ILE A 126 2.60 16.50 6.33
N ILE A 127 3.71 17.19 6.62
CA ILE A 127 4.96 16.57 7.07
C ILE A 127 4.78 15.96 8.46
N ASN A 128 4.11 16.69 9.37
CA ASN A 128 3.84 16.20 10.71
C ASN A 128 2.48 15.52 10.76
N LEU A 129 2.47 14.18 10.93
CA LEU A 129 1.27 13.38 11.14
C LEU A 129 0.35 13.95 12.23
N PHE A 130 0.96 14.48 13.29
CA PHE A 130 0.30 15.10 14.41
C PHE A 130 0.95 16.43 14.75
N SER A 131 0.19 17.31 15.42
CA SER A 131 0.71 18.58 15.91
C SER A 131 1.91 18.33 16.81
N LYS A 132 3.05 18.99 16.51
CA LYS A 132 4.28 18.87 17.28
C LYS A 132 4.02 19.16 18.76
N GLY A 133 4.56 18.32 19.63
CA GLY A 133 4.36 18.41 21.07
C GLY A 133 3.09 17.73 21.59
N SER A 134 2.20 17.21 20.73
CA SER A 134 1.07 16.40 21.20
C SER A 134 1.50 14.98 21.62
N PRO A 135 0.74 14.27 22.47
CA PRO A 135 1.08 12.90 22.86
C PRO A 135 1.20 11.96 21.65
N LEU A 136 0.25 12.04 20.71
CA LEU A 136 0.27 11.20 19.49
C LEU A 136 1.48 11.51 18.59
N TYR A 137 1.98 12.74 18.58
CA TYR A 137 3.22 13.07 17.89
C TYR A 137 4.40 12.31 18.51
N TYR A 138 4.57 12.35 19.83
CA TYR A 138 5.66 11.62 20.47
C TYR A 138 5.54 10.11 20.26
N ILE A 139 4.32 9.57 20.36
CA ILE A 139 4.05 8.15 20.13
C ILE A 139 4.41 7.75 18.70
N ALA A 140 3.88 8.41 17.67
CA ALA A 140 4.10 8.02 16.27
C ALA A 140 5.57 8.09 15.80
N TRP A 141 6.37 8.89 16.49
CA TRP A 141 7.81 9.03 16.27
C TRP A 141 8.66 8.20 17.25
N ASP A 142 8.03 7.36 18.06
CA ASP A 142 8.62 6.49 19.08
C ASP A 142 9.51 7.21 20.12
N LYS A 143 9.12 8.43 20.49
CA LYS A 143 9.83 9.33 21.40
C LYS A 143 9.37 9.18 22.85
N ILE A 144 9.66 8.01 23.41
CA ILE A 144 9.11 7.61 24.70
C ILE A 144 9.58 8.49 25.87
N ASP A 145 10.84 8.94 25.87
CA ASP A 145 11.37 9.75 26.96
C ASP A 145 10.75 11.14 26.98
N GLU A 146 10.59 11.77 25.81
CA GLU A 146 9.89 13.05 25.67
C GLU A 146 8.41 12.94 26.02
N LEU A 147 7.75 11.81 25.67
CA LEU A 147 6.37 11.55 26.06
C LEU A 147 6.23 11.51 27.58
N LYS A 148 7.07 10.74 28.28
CA LYS A 148 7.06 10.62 29.75
C LYS A 148 7.32 11.95 30.45
N ASN A 149 8.31 12.69 29.98
CA ASN A 149 8.69 13.97 30.56
C ASN A 149 7.60 15.04 30.38
N THR A 150 6.94 15.05 29.22
CA THR A 150 5.92 16.06 28.90
C THR A 150 4.55 15.70 29.50
N TYR A 151 4.23 14.42 29.60
CA TYR A 151 2.93 13.90 30.03
C TYR A 151 3.06 12.81 31.11
N PRO A 152 3.49 13.14 32.33
CA PRO A 152 3.74 12.14 33.38
C PRO A 152 2.46 11.40 33.85
N ASN A 153 1.30 12.06 33.78
CA ASN A 153 -0.01 11.49 34.17
C ASN A 153 -0.89 11.25 32.94
N PHE A 154 -0.31 10.68 31.89
CA PHE A 154 -0.99 10.44 30.63
C PHE A 154 -2.05 9.34 30.74
N ASP A 155 -3.29 9.63 30.35
CA ASP A 155 -4.35 8.63 30.23
C ASP A 155 -4.14 7.81 28.94
N THR A 156 -3.75 6.55 29.12
CA THR A 156 -3.39 5.64 28.03
C THR A 156 -4.58 5.10 27.24
N ASN A 157 -5.81 5.24 27.75
CA ASN A 157 -7.03 4.77 27.09
C ASN A 157 -7.88 5.91 26.53
N LYS A 158 -7.53 7.17 26.83
CA LYS A 158 -8.24 8.33 26.29
C LYS A 158 -8.03 8.45 24.80
N GLU A 159 -9.13 8.41 24.05
CA GLU A 159 -9.13 8.65 22.62
C GLU A 159 -8.76 10.09 22.29
N ILE A 160 -7.83 10.27 21.36
CA ILE A 160 -7.37 11.58 20.87
C ILE A 160 -7.56 11.58 19.35
N LYS A 161 -8.49 12.41 18.86
CA LYS A 161 -8.80 12.53 17.42
C LYS A 161 -9.16 11.20 16.74
N GLY A 162 -9.98 10.36 17.37
CA GLY A 162 -10.43 9.11 16.73
C GLY A 162 -9.52 7.90 17.00
N MET A 163 -8.49 8.04 17.84
CA MET A 163 -7.43 7.03 17.99
C MET A 163 -6.95 6.97 19.44
N THR A 164 -6.80 5.75 19.97
CA THR A 164 -6.16 5.56 21.27
C THR A 164 -4.64 5.70 21.15
N PRO A 165 -3.94 6.04 22.25
CA PRO A 165 -2.49 6.07 22.27
C PRO A 165 -1.84 4.74 21.83
N LEU A 166 -2.42 3.61 22.26
CA LEU A 166 -1.91 2.29 21.87
C LEU A 166 -2.13 2.02 20.37
N ASP A 167 -3.30 2.34 19.82
CA ASP A 167 -3.55 2.25 18.38
C ASP A 167 -2.58 3.11 17.56
N CYS A 168 -2.23 4.28 18.07
CA CYS A 168 -1.23 5.14 17.44
C CYS A 168 0.15 4.46 17.42
N ALA A 169 0.57 3.84 18.53
CA ALA A 169 1.83 3.12 18.59
C ALA A 169 1.85 1.93 17.61
N ILE A 170 0.75 1.17 17.55
CA ILE A 170 0.59 0.03 16.64
C ILE A 170 0.66 0.50 15.18
N LYS A 171 -0.16 1.49 14.80
CA LYS A 171 -0.27 2.00 13.42
C LYS A 171 1.05 2.52 12.86
N TYR A 172 1.88 3.13 13.72
CA TYR A 172 3.14 3.74 13.29
C TYR A 172 4.39 2.93 13.69
N GLY A 173 4.21 1.72 14.22
CA GLY A 173 5.31 0.77 14.47
C GLY A 173 6.23 1.23 15.58
N SER A 174 5.69 1.97 16.56
CA SER A 174 6.42 2.63 17.63
C SER A 174 6.58 1.68 18.80
N GLU A 175 7.54 0.76 18.68
CA GLU A 175 7.70 -0.40 19.55
C GLU A 175 7.98 -0.02 21.01
N LEU A 176 8.79 1.01 21.28
CA LEU A 176 9.08 1.45 22.65
C LEU A 176 7.83 2.02 23.31
N CYS A 177 7.08 2.86 22.58
CA CYS A 177 5.82 3.41 23.05
C CYS A 177 4.76 2.34 23.21
N PHE A 178 4.66 1.37 22.30
CA PHE A 178 3.75 0.24 22.38
C PHE A 178 3.95 -0.55 23.67
N ASN A 179 5.20 -0.96 23.94
CA ASN A 179 5.55 -1.71 25.15
C ASN A 179 5.25 -0.91 26.42
N PHE A 180 5.60 0.38 26.44
CA PHE A 180 5.29 1.26 27.56
C PHE A 180 3.79 1.39 27.82
N LEU A 181 2.99 1.66 26.78
CA LEU A 181 1.55 1.85 26.90
C LEU A 181 0.84 0.56 27.36
N LYS A 182 1.25 -0.61 26.83
CA LYS A 182 0.77 -1.91 27.32
C LYS A 182 1.07 -2.11 28.80
N ASN A 183 2.30 -1.82 29.25
CA ASN A 183 2.68 -1.97 30.66
C ASN A 183 1.89 -1.03 31.59
N MET A 184 1.38 0.09 31.06
CA MET A 184 0.46 0.98 31.77
C MET A 184 -1.01 0.54 31.70
N GLY A 185 -1.32 -0.64 31.14
CA GLY A 185 -2.68 -1.17 31.05
C GLY A 185 -3.53 -0.58 29.94
N ALA A 186 -2.90 -0.05 28.88
CA ALA A 186 -3.63 0.31 27.66
C ALA A 186 -4.30 -0.92 27.03
N LYS A 187 -5.49 -0.74 26.46
CA LYS A 187 -6.27 -1.84 25.86
C LYS A 187 -6.29 -1.75 24.34
N TYR A 188 -6.31 -2.91 23.69
CA TYR A 188 -6.60 -3.01 22.26
C TYR A 188 -8.03 -2.53 21.95
N THR A 189 -8.19 -1.99 20.75
CA THR A 189 -9.49 -1.64 20.17
C THR A 189 -9.77 -2.55 18.97
N ASN A 190 -10.99 -2.46 18.43
CA ASN A 190 -11.37 -3.21 17.23
C ASN A 190 -10.51 -2.86 15.99
N ASN A 191 -9.80 -1.72 16.00
CA ASN A 191 -8.94 -1.30 14.90
C ASN A 191 -7.48 -1.74 15.09
N SER A 192 -7.09 -2.19 16.29
CA SER A 192 -5.69 -2.49 16.61
C SER A 192 -5.11 -3.54 15.65
N SER A 193 -5.82 -4.63 15.39
CA SER A 193 -5.34 -5.69 14.49
C SER A 193 -5.12 -5.17 13.07
N ILE A 194 -6.05 -4.36 12.54
CA ILE A 194 -5.92 -3.73 11.22
C ILE A 194 -4.67 -2.85 11.19
N TYR A 195 -4.46 -2.02 12.21
CA TYR A 195 -3.29 -1.15 12.28
C TYR A 195 -1.96 -1.92 12.35
N ALA A 196 -1.92 -3.06 13.03
CA ALA A 196 -0.72 -3.90 13.09
C ALA A 196 -0.38 -4.47 11.72
N ILE A 197 -1.39 -4.97 11.00
CA ILE A 197 -1.24 -5.47 9.63
C ILE A 197 -0.81 -4.36 8.68
N GLN A 198 -1.38 -3.16 8.78
CA GLN A 198 -1.02 -2.02 7.93
C GLN A 198 0.43 -1.57 8.15
N ASN A 199 0.88 -1.54 9.40
CA ASN A 199 2.21 -1.05 9.72
C ASN A 199 3.32 -1.98 9.23
N GLY A 200 3.16 -3.28 9.47
CA GLY A 200 4.16 -4.29 9.12
C GLY A 200 5.22 -4.56 10.19
N ASN A 201 5.16 -3.92 11.37
CA ASN A 201 6.09 -4.23 12.46
C ASN A 201 5.76 -5.62 13.03
N LYS A 202 6.62 -6.60 12.71
CA LYS A 202 6.47 -8.00 13.13
C LYS A 202 6.46 -8.17 14.64
N ASN A 203 7.24 -7.41 15.39
CA ASN A 203 7.33 -7.56 16.84
C ASN A 203 5.98 -7.21 17.48
N ILE A 204 5.38 -6.10 17.08
CA ILE A 204 4.04 -5.69 17.53
C ILE A 204 2.99 -6.73 17.10
N PHE A 205 3.02 -7.15 15.82
CA PHE A 205 2.09 -8.14 15.28
C PHE A 205 2.14 -9.47 16.06
N MET A 206 3.33 -10.04 16.28
CA MET A 206 3.50 -11.30 17.01
C MET A 206 3.08 -11.15 18.47
N GLN A 207 3.44 -10.04 19.13
CA GLN A 207 3.01 -9.79 20.50
C GLN A 207 1.49 -9.70 20.63
N MET A 208 0.79 -9.14 19.64
CA MET A 208 -0.67 -9.08 19.63
C MET A 208 -1.31 -10.47 19.47
N ILE A 209 -0.69 -11.36 18.68
CA ILE A 209 -1.11 -12.76 18.59
C ILE A 209 -0.95 -13.44 19.96
N ASP A 210 0.19 -13.25 20.62
CA ASP A 210 0.46 -13.83 21.95
C ASP A 210 -0.54 -13.32 23.01
N ASP A 211 -1.04 -12.10 22.86
CA ASP A 211 -2.09 -11.54 23.73
C ASP A 211 -3.52 -12.02 23.35
N GLY A 212 -3.65 -12.91 22.36
CA GLY A 212 -4.92 -13.48 21.92
C GLY A 212 -5.75 -12.59 20.99
N GLN A 213 -5.14 -11.62 20.30
CA GLN A 213 -5.84 -10.88 19.24
C GLN A 213 -6.06 -11.75 18.00
N THR A 214 -7.19 -11.54 17.31
CA THR A 214 -7.51 -12.24 16.06
C THR A 214 -7.19 -11.39 14.84
N PHE A 215 -6.90 -12.06 13.73
CA PHE A 215 -6.50 -11.44 12.45
C PHE A 215 -7.26 -12.03 11.26
N ASP A 216 -8.52 -12.43 11.46
CA ASP A 216 -9.34 -13.08 10.44
C ASP A 216 -9.58 -12.17 9.23
N ASN A 217 -9.47 -12.73 8.02
CA ASN A 217 -9.72 -12.04 6.75
C ASN A 217 -8.86 -10.78 6.51
N MET A 218 -7.61 -10.77 6.96
CA MET A 218 -6.69 -9.61 6.85
C MET A 218 -5.59 -9.77 5.79
N ILE A 219 -5.53 -10.89 5.07
CA ILE A 219 -4.46 -11.14 4.09
C ILE A 219 -4.41 -10.08 2.97
N HIS A 220 -5.57 -9.62 2.47
CA HIS A 220 -5.62 -8.54 1.48
C HIS A 220 -5.08 -7.22 2.02
N THR A 221 -5.35 -6.89 3.29
CA THR A 221 -4.78 -5.70 3.94
C THR A 221 -3.26 -5.81 4.05
N ALA A 222 -2.73 -7.01 4.34
CA ALA A 222 -1.29 -7.22 4.37
C ALA A 222 -0.65 -6.98 2.99
N LEU A 223 -1.29 -7.43 1.91
CA LEU A 223 -0.83 -7.19 0.53
C LEU A 223 -0.92 -5.72 0.13
N GLU A 224 -2.03 -5.04 0.43
CA GLU A 224 -2.23 -3.62 0.13
C GLU A 224 -1.11 -2.76 0.75
N TYR A 225 -0.63 -3.14 1.94
CA TYR A 225 0.42 -2.44 2.66
C TYR A 225 1.83 -3.03 2.45
N HIS A 226 1.98 -3.97 1.50
CA HIS A 226 3.23 -4.65 1.15
C HIS A 226 3.93 -5.35 2.32
N ASN A 227 3.16 -5.90 3.25
CA ASN A 227 3.68 -6.64 4.40
C ASN A 227 3.64 -8.15 4.11
N ILE A 228 4.47 -8.58 3.14
CA ILE A 228 4.43 -9.94 2.57
C ILE A 228 4.65 -11.02 3.63
N GLU A 229 5.58 -10.82 4.54
CA GLU A 229 5.89 -11.79 5.60
C GLU A 229 4.72 -11.97 6.58
N ILE A 230 3.92 -10.92 6.79
CA ILE A 230 2.67 -11.02 7.55
C ILE A 230 1.61 -11.76 6.72
N ALA A 231 1.50 -11.48 5.41
CA ALA A 231 0.58 -12.19 4.53
C ALA A 231 0.87 -13.70 4.50
N GLU A 232 2.15 -14.10 4.46
CA GLU A 232 2.60 -15.48 4.59
C GLU A 232 2.22 -16.10 5.93
N TYR A 233 2.41 -15.36 7.03
CA TYR A 233 2.01 -15.81 8.34
C TYR A 233 0.50 -16.06 8.40
N LEU A 234 -0.31 -15.13 7.87
CA LEU A 234 -1.77 -15.25 7.80
C LEU A 234 -2.20 -16.45 6.95
N LYS A 235 -1.55 -16.68 5.82
CA LYS A 235 -1.79 -17.86 4.98
C LYS A 235 -1.52 -19.15 5.73
N SER A 236 -0.33 -19.28 6.34
CA SER A 236 0.14 -20.53 6.93
C SER A 236 -0.50 -20.86 8.28
N ASN A 237 -0.84 -19.85 9.09
CA ASN A 237 -1.33 -20.07 10.46
C ASN A 237 -2.84 -19.85 10.61
N PHE A 238 -3.45 -19.03 9.74
CA PHE A 238 -4.89 -18.74 9.78
C PHE A 238 -5.64 -19.29 8.56
N GLY A 239 -4.97 -20.02 7.66
CA GLY A 239 -5.60 -20.62 6.48
C GLY A 239 -6.19 -19.59 5.51
N GLN A 240 -5.68 -18.36 5.50
CA GLN A 240 -6.20 -17.32 4.62
C GLN A 240 -5.64 -17.48 3.20
N HIS A 241 -6.47 -17.23 2.19
CA HIS A 241 -6.12 -17.47 0.80
C HIS A 241 -5.83 -16.18 0.02
N LEU A 242 -4.85 -16.27 -0.89
CA LEU A 242 -4.56 -15.24 -1.88
C LEU A 242 -5.27 -15.61 -3.17
N ASP A 243 -6.26 -14.83 -3.58
CA ASP A 243 -7.14 -15.20 -4.70
C ASP A 243 -7.28 -14.12 -5.79
N SER A 244 -6.58 -12.99 -5.64
CA SER A 244 -6.73 -11.83 -6.51
C SER A 244 -5.40 -11.36 -7.10
N ILE A 245 -5.09 -11.86 -8.30
CA ILE A 245 -3.97 -11.35 -9.11
C ILE A 245 -4.17 -9.85 -9.42
N ALA A 246 -5.42 -9.44 -9.66
CA ALA A 246 -5.76 -8.05 -9.94
C ALA A 246 -5.37 -7.11 -8.80
N ASP A 247 -5.70 -7.47 -7.55
CA ASP A 247 -5.32 -6.67 -6.38
C ASP A 247 -3.80 -6.65 -6.21
N CYS A 248 -3.13 -7.79 -6.42
CA CYS A 248 -1.68 -7.84 -6.37
C CYS A 248 -1.05 -6.87 -7.39
N MET A 249 -1.52 -6.85 -8.63
CA MET A 249 -1.05 -5.88 -9.64
C MET A 249 -1.41 -4.43 -9.29
N HIS A 250 -2.62 -4.21 -8.79
CA HIS A 250 -3.11 -2.88 -8.42
C HIS A 250 -2.26 -2.23 -7.32
N PHE A 251 -1.89 -3.03 -6.31
CA PHE A 251 -1.03 -2.59 -5.22
C PHE A 251 0.45 -2.63 -5.61
N GLY A 252 0.85 -3.38 -6.64
CA GLY A 252 2.25 -3.47 -7.09
C GLY A 252 3.01 -4.67 -6.50
N ASN A 253 2.32 -5.65 -5.94
CA ASN A 253 2.87 -6.94 -5.52
C ASN A 253 3.09 -7.86 -6.74
N PHE A 254 4.03 -7.47 -7.60
CA PHE A 254 4.25 -8.11 -8.91
C PHE A 254 4.85 -9.53 -8.80
N ASP A 255 5.66 -9.79 -7.79
CA ASP A 255 6.14 -11.13 -7.44
C ASP A 255 5.00 -12.08 -7.06
N ILE A 256 4.07 -11.64 -6.22
CA ILE A 256 2.89 -12.43 -5.83
C ILE A 256 1.94 -12.60 -7.02
N ALA A 257 1.70 -11.54 -7.80
CA ALA A 257 0.91 -11.64 -9.02
C ALA A 257 1.51 -12.67 -10.00
N SER A 258 2.84 -12.65 -10.17
CA SER A 258 3.55 -13.64 -10.97
C SER A 258 3.37 -15.06 -10.44
N TYR A 259 3.53 -15.27 -9.13
CA TYR A 259 3.35 -16.56 -8.48
C TYR A 259 1.93 -17.12 -8.69
N LEU A 260 0.91 -16.28 -8.46
CA LEU A 260 -0.48 -16.68 -8.63
C LEU A 260 -0.78 -17.06 -10.10
N LEU A 261 -0.24 -16.31 -11.06
CA LEU A 261 -0.37 -16.61 -12.49
C LEU A 261 0.28 -17.95 -12.87
N THR A 262 1.49 -18.22 -12.38
CA THR A 262 2.19 -19.48 -12.71
C THR A 262 1.56 -20.71 -12.06
N ASN A 263 0.80 -20.52 -10.98
CA ASN A 263 0.09 -21.60 -10.28
C ASN A 263 -1.38 -21.74 -10.72
N GLY A 264 -1.76 -21.17 -11.87
CA GLY A 264 -3.07 -21.39 -12.46
C GLY A 264 -4.23 -20.72 -11.73
N SER A 265 -3.96 -19.66 -10.94
CA SER A 265 -5.04 -18.87 -10.34
C SER A 265 -5.96 -18.31 -11.43
N ASP A 266 -7.27 -18.31 -11.18
CA ASP A 266 -8.27 -17.96 -12.18
C ASP A 266 -8.10 -16.52 -12.69
N VAL A 267 -7.63 -16.42 -13.93
CA VAL A 267 -7.44 -15.16 -14.64
C VAL A 267 -8.78 -14.50 -15.00
N ASN A 268 -9.90 -15.23 -15.03
CA ASN A 268 -11.19 -14.64 -15.38
C ASN A 268 -11.75 -13.75 -14.28
N ARG A 269 -11.37 -13.99 -13.01
CA ARG A 269 -11.65 -13.04 -11.91
C ARG A 269 -10.94 -11.69 -12.13
N ILE A 270 -9.84 -11.68 -12.90
CA ILE A 270 -9.03 -10.51 -13.28
C ILE A 270 -9.68 -9.70 -14.41
N TYR A 271 -10.37 -10.37 -15.34
CA TYR A 271 -10.83 -9.75 -16.59
C TYR A 271 -11.74 -8.54 -16.34
N ASN A 272 -12.60 -8.61 -15.31
CA ASN A 272 -13.49 -7.51 -14.94
C ASN A 272 -12.73 -6.28 -14.40
N PHE A 273 -11.68 -6.47 -13.60
CA PHE A 273 -10.91 -5.38 -13.03
C PHE A 273 -9.92 -4.78 -14.04
N PHE A 274 -9.29 -5.62 -14.87
CA PHE A 274 -8.36 -5.16 -15.91
C PHE A 274 -9.09 -4.44 -17.04
N LEU A 275 -10.28 -4.89 -17.45
CA LEU A 275 -11.16 -4.11 -18.33
C LEU A 275 -11.53 -2.78 -17.70
N PHE A 276 -11.86 -2.75 -16.41
CA PHE A 276 -12.22 -1.52 -15.71
C PHE A 276 -11.05 -0.51 -15.63
N MET A 277 -9.83 -0.98 -15.34
CA MET A 277 -8.64 -0.12 -15.30
C MET A 277 -8.19 0.31 -16.70
N SER A 278 -8.24 -0.59 -17.68
CA SER A 278 -7.96 -0.26 -19.09
C SER A 278 -8.96 0.77 -19.60
N PHE A 279 -10.23 0.66 -19.20
CA PHE A 279 -11.28 1.62 -19.49
C PHE A 279 -10.98 3.00 -18.87
N ILE A 280 -10.62 3.07 -17.59
CA ILE A 280 -10.27 4.35 -16.93
C ILE A 280 -9.04 5.01 -17.60
N VAL A 281 -8.04 4.22 -17.99
CA VAL A 281 -6.82 4.73 -18.64
C VAL A 281 -7.10 5.16 -20.09
N LEU A 282 -7.94 4.43 -20.83
CA LEU A 282 -8.38 4.78 -22.18
C LEU A 282 -9.27 6.04 -22.18
N GLN A 283 -10.22 6.17 -21.24
CA GLN A 283 -11.06 7.36 -21.09
C GLN A 283 -10.26 8.64 -20.80
N ASN A 284 -9.15 8.52 -20.06
CA ASN A 284 -8.31 9.68 -19.75
C ASN A 284 -7.30 10.03 -20.86
N SER A 285 -7.07 9.16 -21.84
CA SER A 285 -6.04 9.34 -22.87
C SER A 285 -6.60 9.60 -24.27
N LEU A 286 -7.88 9.31 -24.52
CA LEU A 286 -8.51 9.52 -25.82
C LEU A 286 -9.45 10.73 -25.82
N SER A 287 -9.33 11.56 -26.86
CA SER A 287 -10.30 12.62 -27.17
C SER A 287 -11.72 12.04 -27.13
N TYR A 288 -12.66 12.81 -26.56
CA TYR A 288 -14.08 12.47 -26.33
C TYR A 288 -14.76 11.71 -27.50
N TYR A 289 -14.32 11.95 -28.73
CA TYR A 289 -14.87 11.31 -29.93
C TYR A 289 -14.42 9.85 -30.15
N ILE A 290 -13.21 9.46 -29.75
CA ILE A 290 -12.75 8.07 -29.89
C ILE A 290 -13.28 7.22 -28.72
N ASP A 291 -13.48 7.86 -27.57
CA ASP A 291 -14.07 7.25 -26.38
C ASP A 291 -15.51 6.76 -26.65
N CYS A 292 -16.30 7.51 -27.42
CA CYS A 292 -17.63 7.08 -27.86
C CYS A 292 -17.60 5.84 -28.79
N CYS A 293 -16.59 5.72 -29.66
CA CYS A 293 -16.46 4.59 -30.58
C CYS A 293 -15.97 3.31 -29.87
N LEU A 294 -15.06 3.44 -28.90
CA LEU A 294 -14.60 2.31 -28.08
C LEU A 294 -15.72 1.81 -27.15
N ASN A 295 -16.48 2.73 -26.53
CA ASN A 295 -17.64 2.35 -25.71
C ASN A 295 -18.71 1.60 -26.51
N ALA A 296 -18.99 2.00 -27.76
CA ALA A 296 -19.89 1.27 -28.64
C ALA A 296 -19.33 -0.13 -28.99
N PHE A 297 -18.05 -0.23 -29.34
CA PHE A 297 -17.41 -1.51 -29.69
C PHE A 297 -17.43 -2.51 -28.53
N PHE A 298 -17.12 -2.07 -27.31
CA PHE A 298 -17.14 -2.95 -26.13
C PHE A 298 -18.56 -3.32 -25.68
N PHE A 299 -19.55 -2.45 -25.85
CA PHE A 299 -20.95 -2.80 -25.61
C PHE A 299 -21.43 -3.94 -26.52
N PHE A 300 -20.99 -3.94 -27.79
CA PHE A 300 -21.28 -5.04 -28.72
C PHE A 300 -20.49 -6.32 -28.41
N SER A 301 -19.23 -6.22 -27.98
CA SER A 301 -18.41 -7.37 -27.58
C SER A 301 -18.94 -8.05 -26.30
N TYR A 302 -19.45 -7.27 -25.33
CA TYR A 302 -20.11 -7.80 -24.14
C TYR A 302 -21.43 -8.51 -24.49
N LEU A 303 -22.21 -7.97 -25.45
CA LEU A 303 -23.43 -8.62 -25.92
C LEU A 303 -23.14 -9.96 -26.61
N LEU A 304 -22.04 -10.07 -27.36
CA LEU A 304 -21.62 -11.31 -28.02
C LEU A 304 -21.17 -12.39 -27.01
N LEU A 305 -20.47 -12.00 -25.94
CA LEU A 305 -20.08 -12.91 -24.86
C LEU A 305 -21.27 -13.48 -24.08
N PHE A 306 -22.39 -12.76 -24.01
CA PHE A 306 -23.63 -13.26 -23.41
C PHE A 306 -24.45 -14.18 -24.33
N TYR A 307 -24.19 -14.17 -25.65
CA TYR A 307 -24.89 -15.02 -26.62
C TYR A 307 -24.20 -16.37 -26.91
N GLU A 308 -22.95 -16.56 -26.45
CA GLU A 308 -22.21 -17.83 -26.59
C GLU A 308 -22.19 -18.71 -25.33
N ILE A 309 -23.12 -18.52 -24.38
CA ILE A 309 -23.36 -19.49 -23.30
C ILE A 309 -24.47 -20.45 -23.76
N PRO A 310 -24.18 -21.64 -24.31
CA PRO A 310 -25.20 -22.66 -24.45
C PRO A 310 -25.58 -23.14 -23.05
N PHE A 311 -26.87 -23.07 -22.72
CA PHE A 311 -27.42 -23.77 -21.57
C PHE A 311 -27.15 -25.28 -21.74
N SER A 312 -26.26 -25.82 -20.91
CA SER A 312 -26.09 -27.25 -20.67
C SER A 312 -25.87 -27.48 -19.19
#